data_AF-A0AAD4ZES6-F1
#
_entry.id   AF-A0AAD4ZES6-F1
#
_cell.length_a   1.000
_cell.length_b   1.000
_cell.length_c   1.000
_cell.angle_alpha   90.00
_cell.angle_beta   90.00
_cell.angle_gamma   90.00
#
_symmetry.space_group_name_H-M   'P 1'
#
loop_
_entity.id
_entity.type
_entity.pdbx_description
1 polymer ?
#
loop_
_entity_poly.entity_id
_entity_poly.type
_entity_poly.pdbx_seq_one_letter_code
_entity_poly.pdbx_strand_id
1 'polypeptide(L)'
;MPTAPANKEMMIVATDYFTKWIEAEALSSTKKADVERFIWKNIICRFGCPQSIVTDNGTRFVGRQITTFLVKYGIKQHLSTPRYSQGNGQAKGSNKIVLDCLKKRLEGVEGKWVDELPRVL
;
A
#
# COMPACT_ATOMS: atom_id res chain seq x y z
N MET A 1 -4.01 -11.21 8.19
CA MET A 1 -4.36 -10.53 9.45
C MET A 1 -5.67 -11.12 9.94
N PRO A 2 -5.95 -11.15 11.25
CA PRO A 2 -7.28 -11.52 11.74
C PRO A 2 -8.34 -10.57 11.16
N THR A 3 -9.54 -11.07 10.88
CA THR A 3 -10.64 -10.29 10.29
C THR A 3 -10.99 -9.11 11.21
N ALA A 4 -10.93 -7.87 10.68
CA ALA A 4 -11.34 -6.68 11.42
C ALA A 4 -12.84 -6.37 11.24
N PRO A 5 -13.45 -5.58 12.15
CA PRO A 5 -14.78 -5.02 11.96
C PRO A 5 -14.94 -4.39 10.56
N ALA A 6 -16.09 -4.60 9.93
CA ALA A 6 -16.42 -4.18 8.55
C ALA A 6 -15.74 -4.96 7.39
N ASN A 7 -15.40 -6.24 7.58
CA ASN A 7 -14.84 -7.12 6.53
C ASN A 7 -13.56 -6.57 5.87
N LYS A 8 -12.77 -5.80 6.62
CA LYS A 8 -11.46 -5.36 6.17
C LYS A 8 -10.46 -6.48 6.42
N GLU A 9 -10.06 -7.15 5.34
CA GLU A 9 -9.14 -8.30 5.39
C GLU A 9 -7.75 -7.97 4.83
N MET A 10 -7.63 -6.84 4.15
CA MET A 10 -6.40 -6.46 3.43
C MET A 10 -5.99 -5.04 3.74
N MET A 11 -4.69 -4.78 3.59
CA MET A 11 -4.08 -3.48 3.76
C MET A 11 -3.25 -3.18 2.52
N ILE A 12 -3.35 -1.95 2.03
CA ILE A 12 -2.43 -1.40 1.04
C ILE A 12 -1.41 -0.53 1.76
N VAL A 13 -0.14 -0.65 1.36
CA VAL A 13 0.96 0.13 1.91
C VAL A 13 1.74 0.72 0.75
N ALA A 14 2.03 2.02 0.83
CA ALA A 14 3.00 2.69 -0.01
C ALA A 14 4.13 3.22 0.85
N THR A 15 5.34 3.18 0.32
CA THR A 15 6.51 3.77 0.96
C THR A 15 7.17 4.70 -0.04
N ASP A 16 7.38 5.94 0.37
CA ASP A 16 8.22 6.86 -0.36
C ASP A 16 9.69 6.41 -0.29
N TYR A 17 10.31 6.23 -1.45
CA TYR A 17 11.63 5.64 -1.53
C TYR A 17 12.72 6.53 -0.91
N PHE A 18 12.56 7.86 -0.97
CA PHE A 18 13.56 8.82 -0.52
C PHE A 18 13.47 9.09 0.98
N THR A 19 12.30 9.53 1.44
CA THR A 19 12.04 9.92 2.84
C THR A 19 11.77 8.74 3.76
N LYS A 20 11.51 7.56 3.19
CA LYS A 20 11.00 6.37 3.92
C LYS A 20 9.63 6.59 4.56
N TRP A 21 8.90 7.63 4.17
CA TRP A 21 7.55 7.88 4.64
C TRP A 21 6.61 6.75 4.23
N ILE A 22 5.73 6.31 5.14
CA ILE A 22 4.81 5.20 4.92
C ILE A 22 3.37 5.71 4.94
N GLU A 23 2.60 5.35 3.92
CA GLU A 23 1.15 5.49 3.89
C GLU A 23 0.52 4.10 3.88
N ALA A 24 -0.48 3.85 4.72
CA ALA A 24 -1.25 2.63 4.65
C ALA A 24 -2.76 2.86 4.85
N GLU A 25 -3.56 2.02 4.20
CA GLU A 25 -5.01 2.05 4.33
C GLU A 25 -5.56 0.62 4.41
N ALA A 26 -6.52 0.39 5.29
CA ALA A 26 -7.24 -0.87 5.39
C ALA A 26 -8.39 -0.92 4.38
N LEU A 27 -8.40 -1.95 3.54
CA LEU A 27 -9.33 -2.16 2.44
C LEU A 27 -10.31 -3.30 2.75
N SER A 28 -11.61 -3.06 2.50
CA SER A 28 -12.69 -4.06 2.58
C SER A 28 -12.91 -4.83 1.26
N SER A 29 -12.32 -4.34 0.16
CA SER A 29 -12.33 -5.02 -1.13
C SER A 29 -11.02 -4.73 -1.87
N THR A 30 -10.59 -5.65 -2.73
CA THR A 30 -9.40 -5.48 -3.56
C THR A 30 -9.76 -5.14 -5.00
N LYS A 31 -10.66 -4.18 -5.20
CA LYS A 31 -10.97 -3.70 -6.54
C LYS A 31 -9.88 -2.72 -6.97
N LYS A 32 -9.62 -2.64 -8.28
CA LYS A 32 -8.67 -1.68 -8.84
C LYS A 32 -9.04 -0.22 -8.51
N ALA A 33 -10.34 0.08 -8.42
CA ALA A 33 -10.83 1.38 -7.98
C ALA A 33 -10.41 1.75 -6.54
N ASP A 34 -10.24 0.76 -5.65
CA ASP A 34 -9.76 1.02 -4.29
C ASP A 34 -8.28 1.41 -4.28
N VAL A 35 -7.48 0.81 -5.17
CA VAL A 35 -6.06 1.16 -5.37
C VAL A 35 -5.93 2.56 -5.97
N GLU A 36 -6.74 2.91 -6.97
CA GLU A 36 -6.75 4.27 -7.55
C GLU A 36 -7.12 5.32 -6.50
N ARG A 37 -8.15 5.04 -5.69
CA ARG A 37 -8.58 5.92 -4.61
C ARG A 37 -7.46 6.14 -3.60
N PHE A 38 -6.76 5.07 -3.19
CA PHE A 38 -5.61 5.16 -2.30
C PHE A 38 -4.50 6.03 -2.90
N ILE A 39 -4.07 5.77 -4.14
CA ILE A 39 -3.01 6.56 -4.80
C ILE A 39 -3.42 8.02 -4.92
N TRP A 40 -4.66 8.31 -5.32
CA TRP A 40 -5.16 9.67 -5.43
C TRP A 40 -5.17 10.40 -4.08
N LYS A 41 -5.85 9.82 -3.09
CA LYS A 41 -6.10 10.47 -1.80
C LYS A 41 -4.85 10.56 -0.94
N ASN A 42 -4.09 9.47 -0.84
CA ASN A 42 -2.99 9.35 0.12
C ASN A 42 -1.64 9.74 -0.48
N ILE A 43 -1.48 9.70 -1.80
CA ILE A 43 -0.21 10.04 -2.45
C ILE A 43 -0.35 11.38 -3.18
N ILE A 44 -1.21 11.46 -4.21
CA ILE A 44 -1.26 12.62 -5.10
C ILE A 44 -1.78 13.87 -4.38
N CYS A 45 -2.89 13.79 -3.65
CA CYS A 45 -3.45 14.95 -2.96
C CYS A 45 -2.60 15.44 -1.77
N ARG A 46 -1.75 14.59 -1.20
CA ARG A 46 -0.93 14.92 -0.01
C ARG A 46 0.48 15.39 -0.36
N PHE A 47 1.12 14.70 -1.29
CA PHE A 47 2.54 14.89 -1.62
C PHE A 47 2.76 15.38 -3.05
N GLY A 48 1.70 15.48 -3.85
CA GLY A 48 1.79 15.77 -5.27
C GLY A 48 2.01 14.51 -6.11
N CYS A 49 2.14 14.72 -7.42
CA CYS A 49 2.25 13.62 -8.38
C CYS A 49 3.68 13.01 -8.36
N PRO A 50 3.86 11.73 -8.00
CA PRO A 50 5.16 11.10 -8.03
C PRO A 50 5.64 10.90 -9.46
N GLN A 51 6.96 10.91 -9.68
CA GLN A 51 7.54 10.63 -11.00
C GLN A 51 7.26 9.18 -11.43
N SER A 52 7.30 8.23 -10.49
CA SER A 52 7.04 6.83 -10.74
C SER A 52 6.52 6.09 -9.52
N ILE A 53 5.79 5.00 -9.77
CA ILE A 53 5.33 4.07 -8.73
C ILE A 53 5.82 2.67 -9.09
N VAL A 54 6.45 2.01 -8.12
CA VAL A 54 6.86 0.61 -8.22
C VAL A 54 5.81 -0.25 -7.51
N THR A 55 5.18 -1.17 -8.23
CA THR A 55 4.26 -2.16 -7.64
C THR A 55 4.78 -3.56 -7.86
N ASP A 56 4.33 -4.52 -7.06
CA ASP A 56 4.55 -5.93 -7.40
C ASP A 56 3.71 -6.35 -8.62
N ASN A 57 4.02 -7.54 -9.14
CA ASN A 57 3.26 -8.17 -10.23
C ASN A 57 1.90 -8.73 -9.78
N GLY A 58 1.40 -8.32 -8.60
CA GLY A 58 0.08 -8.69 -8.14
C GLY A 58 -0.98 -8.24 -9.15
N THR A 59 -1.90 -9.15 -9.48
CA THR A 59 -3.02 -8.92 -10.42
C THR A 59 -3.88 -7.70 -10.08
N ARG A 60 -3.80 -7.23 -8.83
CA ARG A 60 -4.49 -6.05 -8.30
C ARG A 60 -3.85 -4.72 -8.72
N PHE A 61 -2.53 -4.71 -8.93
CA PHE A 61 -1.77 -3.54 -9.37
C PHE A 61 -1.50 -3.54 -10.88
N VAL A 62 -1.75 -4.67 -11.53
CA VAL A 62 -1.54 -4.86 -12.97
C VAL A 62 -2.87 -4.82 -13.72
N GLY A 63 -2.95 -3.95 -14.73
CA GLY A 63 -3.99 -3.98 -15.76
C GLY A 63 -4.44 -2.60 -16.21
N ARG A 64 -5.20 -2.59 -17.32
CA ARG A 64 -5.53 -1.39 -18.10
C ARG A 64 -6.05 -0.22 -17.26
N GLN A 65 -6.95 -0.49 -16.31
CA GLN A 65 -7.50 0.55 -15.42
C GLN A 65 -6.39 1.31 -14.66
N ILE A 66 -5.57 0.60 -13.87
CA ILE A 66 -4.46 1.21 -13.11
C ILE A 66 -3.47 1.91 -14.03
N THR A 67 -3.08 1.26 -15.13
CA THR A 67 -2.11 1.84 -16.06
C THR A 67 -2.65 3.12 -16.70
N THR A 68 -3.92 3.15 -17.13
CA THR A 68 -4.55 4.36 -17.69
C THR A 68 -4.65 5.47 -16.64
N PHE A 69 -4.99 5.14 -15.39
CA PHE A 69 -5.01 6.10 -14.29
C PHE A 69 -3.62 6.72 -14.04
N LEU A 70 -2.56 5.91 -13.96
CA LEU A 70 -1.21 6.41 -13.75
C LEU A 70 -0.71 7.27 -14.91
N VAL A 71 -0.98 6.85 -16.16
CA VAL A 71 -0.65 7.63 -17.36
C VAL A 71 -1.38 8.98 -17.38
N LYS A 72 -2.66 9.03 -16.96
CA LYS A 72 -3.43 10.27 -16.88
C LYS A 72 -2.75 11.32 -15.99
N TYR A 73 -2.05 10.90 -14.94
CA TYR A 73 -1.32 11.78 -14.04
C TYR A 73 0.16 11.93 -14.40
N GLY A 74 0.63 11.33 -15.51
CA GLY A 74 2.04 11.38 -15.90
C GLY A 74 2.97 10.51 -15.04
N ILE A 75 2.41 9.57 -14.28
CA ILE A 75 3.16 8.69 -13.37
C ILE A 75 3.66 7.46 -14.15
N LYS A 76 4.96 7.19 -14.09
CA LYS A 76 5.53 5.97 -14.69
C LYS A 76 5.27 4.77 -13.78
N GLN A 77 4.65 3.73 -14.31
CA GLN A 77 4.49 2.46 -13.60
C GLN A 77 5.71 1.56 -13.83
N HIS A 78 6.33 1.10 -12.76
CA HIS A 78 7.33 0.04 -12.78
C HIS A 78 6.78 -1.19 -12.08
N LEU A 79 6.92 -2.35 -12.72
CA LEU A 79 6.50 -3.62 -12.15
C LEU A 79 7.73 -4.36 -11.63
N SER A 80 7.74 -4.69 -10.34
CA SER A 80 8.80 -5.54 -9.78
C SER A 80 8.58 -6.96 -10.26
N THR A 81 9.56 -7.55 -10.94
CA THR A 81 9.50 -8.98 -11.28
C THR A 81 9.73 -9.82 -10.02
N PRO A 82 9.18 -11.04 -9.92
CA PRO A 82 9.48 -11.95 -8.80
C PRO A 82 10.98 -12.18 -8.59
N ARG A 83 11.75 -12.07 -9.68
CA ARG A 83 13.20 -12.33 -9.75
C ARG A 83 14.05 -11.08 -9.42
N TYR A 84 13.55 -9.86 -9.65
CA TYR A 84 14.17 -8.59 -9.24
C TYR A 84 13.46 -7.98 -8.02
N SER A 85 13.52 -8.69 -6.91
CA SER A 85 12.97 -8.20 -5.64
C SER A 85 13.76 -7.04 -5.01
N GLN A 86 14.94 -6.68 -5.53
CA GLN A 86 15.75 -5.57 -5.02
C GLN A 86 15.04 -4.21 -5.13
N GLY A 87 14.35 -3.92 -6.25
CA GLY A 87 13.55 -2.69 -6.40
C GLY A 87 12.34 -2.65 -5.45
N ASN A 88 11.89 -3.81 -4.98
CA ASN A 88 10.81 -3.99 -4.02
C ASN A 88 11.33 -4.26 -2.58
N GLY A 89 12.65 -4.20 -2.37
CA GLY A 89 13.27 -4.53 -1.08
C GLY A 89 12.91 -3.51 0.01
N GLN A 90 12.79 -2.24 -0.37
CA GLN A 90 12.36 -1.17 0.52
C GLN A 90 10.89 -1.33 0.93
N ALA A 91 9.97 -1.57 0.00
CA ALA A 91 8.57 -1.81 0.35
C ALA A 91 8.39 -3.12 1.14
N LYS A 92 9.17 -4.17 0.87
CA LYS A 92 9.21 -5.38 1.72
C LYS A 92 9.70 -5.07 3.14
N GLY A 93 10.71 -4.21 3.28
CA GLY A 93 11.22 -3.74 4.57
C GLY A 93 10.16 -2.94 5.34
N SER A 94 9.51 -1.99 4.68
CA SER A 94 8.41 -1.20 5.26
C SER A 94 7.22 -2.07 5.64
N ASN A 95 6.81 -3.01 4.77
CA ASN A 95 5.75 -3.97 5.08
C ASN A 95 6.10 -4.77 6.34
N LYS A 96 7.36 -5.20 6.48
CA LYS A 96 7.82 -5.90 7.68
C LYS A 96 7.77 -5.02 8.93
N ILE A 97 8.23 -3.76 8.84
CA ILE A 97 8.19 -2.81 9.96
C ILE A 97 6.75 -2.54 10.39
N VAL A 98 5.87 -2.22 9.44
CA VAL A 98 4.44 -1.97 9.71
C VAL A 98 3.79 -3.21 10.33
N LEU A 99 4.06 -4.40 9.79
CA LEU A 99 3.55 -5.67 10.33
C LEU A 99 4.09 -5.95 11.74
N ASP A 100 5.36 -5.69 12.01
CA ASP A 100 5.98 -5.95 13.31
C ASP A 100 5.49 -4.95 14.37
N CYS A 101 5.32 -3.67 14.01
CA CYS A 101 4.69 -2.66 14.86
C CYS A 101 3.22 -2.99 15.16
N LEU A 102 2.46 -3.44 14.15
CA LEU A 102 1.08 -3.90 14.33
C LEU A 102 1.02 -5.12 15.25
N LYS A 103 1.85 -6.13 15.04
CA LYS A 103 1.88 -7.33 15.89
C LYS A 103 2.13 -6.98 17.35
N LYS A 104 3.11 -6.13 17.64
CA LYS A 104 3.41 -5.67 19.01
C LYS A 104 2.23 -4.95 19.66
N ARG A 105 1.49 -4.12 18.91
CA ARG A 105 0.31 -3.42 19.44
C ARG A 105 -0.92 -4.31 19.57
N LEU A 106 -0.99 -5.40 18.81
CA LEU A 106 -2.08 -6.37 18.83
C LEU A 106 -1.85 -7.50 19.84
N GLU A 107 -0.71 -7.52 20.55
CA GLU A 107 -0.50 -8.42 21.69
C GLU A 107 -1.56 -8.15 22.76
N GLY A 108 -2.55 -9.04 22.84
CA GLY A 108 -3.66 -8.98 23.80
C GLY A 108 -4.92 -8.26 23.32
N VAL A 109 -5.01 -7.82 22.06
CA VAL A 109 -6.21 -7.15 21.51
C VAL A 109 -6.53 -7.67 20.11
N GLU A 110 -7.48 -8.61 20.01
CA GLU A 110 -7.94 -9.13 18.72
C GLU A 110 -8.88 -8.16 17.98
N GLY A 111 -8.79 -8.13 16.66
CA GLY A 111 -9.76 -7.44 15.79
C GLY A 111 -9.62 -5.93 15.63
N LYS A 112 -8.83 -5.22 16.45
CA LYS A 112 -8.71 -3.74 16.40
C LYS A 112 -7.58 -3.19 15.50
N TRP A 113 -7.01 -4.02 14.63
CA TRP A 113 -5.84 -3.63 13.84
C TRP A 113 -6.09 -2.47 12.88
N VAL A 114 -7.33 -2.27 12.42
CA VAL A 114 -7.72 -1.13 11.59
C VAL A 114 -7.64 0.18 12.37
N ASP A 115 -8.05 0.17 13.64
CA ASP A 115 -8.01 1.35 14.52
C ASP A 115 -6.58 1.67 14.97
N GLU A 116 -5.73 0.65 15.06
CA GLU A 116 -4.31 0.79 15.41
C GLU A 116 -3.44 1.14 14.20
N LEU A 117 -3.93 0.99 12.96
CA LEU A 117 -3.16 1.24 11.75
C LEU A 117 -2.61 2.68 11.69
N PRO A 118 -3.40 3.75 11.95
CA PRO A 118 -2.85 5.11 11.99
C PRO A 118 -1.82 5.36 13.10
N ARG A 119 -1.74 4.48 14.12
CA ARG A 119 -0.84 4.62 15.28
C ARG A 119 0.51 3.94 15.08
N VAL A 120 0.68 3.22 13.97
CA VAL A 120 1.92 2.50 13.60
C VAL A 120 2.59 3.04 12.34
N LEU A 121 1.95 4.00 11.67
CA LEU A 121 2.49 4.76 10.54
C LEU A 121 3.20 6.01 11.06
#